data_AF-A0A946FM61-F1
#
_entry.id   AF-A0A946FM61-F1
#
_cell.length_a   1.000
_cell.length_b   1.000
_cell.length_c   1.000
_cell.angle_alpha   90.00
_cell.angle_beta   90.00
_cell.angle_gamma   90.00
#
_symmetry.space_group_name_H-M   'P 1'
#
loop_
_entity.id
_entity.type
_entity.pdbx_description
1 polymer ?
#
loop_
_entity_poly.entity_id
_entity_poly.type
_entity_poly.pdbx_seq_one_letter_code
_entity_poly.pdbx_strand_id
1 'polypeptide(L)'
;MINLEAFRALPHAISLLGMSGVGKTTLSKALQEEANWYHYSADYRIGTRYLAEPILDNIKFKIMTMGDQFVADLLRSDSIFIAHNISVDNLEPVSTFLGMYGDPATGGLNKADFLERQELYRQAEVLSMQDVPHFIAKSWSIYACRNFINDASGSLCEIAEPKNPNDPVIRPLIDTSLLLYIRGDADTEEALKERARSHPKPLFYNPLFIGPKLEDQPDDGAG
;
A
#
# COMPACT_ATOMS: atom_id res chain seq x y z
N MET A 1 4.83 26.33 27.92
CA MET A 1 5.41 26.15 26.56
C MET A 1 6.75 25.47 26.72
N ILE A 2 6.99 24.38 26.01
CA ILE A 2 8.33 23.75 25.95
C ILE A 2 9.28 24.66 25.17
N ASN A 3 10.56 24.71 25.56
CA ASN A 3 11.57 25.44 24.79
C ASN A 3 12.08 24.58 23.62
N LEU A 4 12.83 25.19 22.68
CA LEU A 4 13.31 24.50 21.48
C LEU A 4 14.21 23.28 21.80
N GLU A 5 15.01 23.37 22.86
CA GLU A 5 15.92 22.31 23.26
C GLU A 5 15.17 21.10 23.83
N ALA A 6 14.20 21.35 24.70
CA ALA A 6 13.28 20.34 25.22
C ALA A 6 12.46 19.71 24.09
N PHE A 7 11.97 20.51 23.12
CA PHE A 7 11.27 19.99 21.95
C PHE A 7 12.15 19.05 21.11
N ARG A 8 13.40 19.45 20.80
CA ARG A 8 14.37 18.61 20.05
C ARG A 8 14.72 17.29 20.75
N ALA A 9 14.57 17.24 22.07
CA ALA A 9 14.81 16.05 22.88
C ALA A 9 13.59 15.10 22.92
N LEU A 10 12.40 15.54 22.53
CA LEU A 10 11.22 14.69 22.46
C LEU A 10 11.30 13.71 21.27
N PRO A 11 10.64 12.55 21.36
CA PRO A 11 10.39 11.71 20.19
C PRO A 11 9.49 12.44 19.20
N HIS A 12 9.82 12.35 17.91
CA HIS A 12 9.02 12.94 16.83
C HIS A 12 8.37 11.84 15.99
N ALA A 13 7.14 12.09 15.54
CA ALA A 13 6.43 11.26 14.59
C ALA A 13 6.03 12.10 13.38
N ILE A 14 6.38 11.62 12.18
CA ILE A 14 6.09 12.29 10.90
C ILE A 14 5.33 11.33 10.00
N SER A 15 4.31 11.82 9.29
CA SER A 15 3.69 11.12 8.17
C SER A 15 4.02 11.83 6.87
N LEU A 16 4.69 11.12 5.96
CA LEU A 16 5.02 11.62 4.62
C LEU A 16 3.85 11.38 3.66
N LEU A 17 3.38 12.45 3.05
CA LEU A 17 2.39 12.44 1.98
C LEU A 17 3.03 12.84 0.66
N GLY A 18 2.52 12.35 -0.45
CA GLY A 18 3.03 12.68 -1.78
C GLY A 18 2.83 11.55 -2.77
N MET A 19 2.95 11.86 -4.07
CA MET A 19 2.72 10.88 -5.13
C MET A 19 3.67 9.68 -5.07
N SER A 20 3.28 8.57 -5.68
CA SER A 20 4.18 7.42 -5.85
C SER A 20 5.41 7.85 -6.66
N GLY A 21 6.61 7.64 -6.10
CA GLY A 21 7.89 7.93 -6.76
C GLY A 21 8.54 9.28 -6.43
N VAL A 22 7.95 10.11 -5.58
CA VAL A 22 8.54 11.42 -5.17
C VAL A 22 9.66 11.30 -4.11
N GLY A 23 10.08 10.08 -3.76
CA GLY A 23 11.20 9.84 -2.84
C GLY A 23 10.84 9.60 -1.36
N LYS A 24 9.56 9.38 -1.02
CA LYS A 24 9.12 9.12 0.37
C LYS A 24 9.84 7.91 1.00
N THR A 25 9.86 6.79 0.32
CA THR A 25 10.52 5.56 0.76
C THR A 25 12.04 5.73 0.84
N THR A 26 12.65 6.42 -0.11
CA THR A 26 14.09 6.73 -0.10
C THR A 26 14.47 7.51 1.16
N LEU A 27 13.73 8.57 1.48
CA LEU A 27 13.95 9.36 2.69
C LEU A 27 13.73 8.53 3.96
N SER A 28 12.67 7.72 3.99
CA SER A 28 12.31 6.93 5.17
C SER A 28 13.38 5.87 5.49
N LYS A 29 13.94 5.22 4.46
CA LYS A 29 15.05 4.28 4.62
C LYS A 29 16.32 4.94 5.12
N ALA A 30 16.70 6.07 4.53
CA ALA A 30 17.88 6.82 4.99
C ALA A 30 17.75 7.21 6.48
N LEU A 31 16.57 7.69 6.91
CA LEU A 31 16.32 8.01 8.31
C LEU A 31 16.35 6.79 9.24
N GLN A 32 15.87 5.64 8.77
CA GLN A 32 15.95 4.39 9.51
C GLN A 32 17.41 3.95 9.70
N GLU A 33 18.20 3.96 8.63
CA GLU A 33 19.59 3.49 8.62
C GLU A 33 20.53 4.44 9.37
N GLU A 34 20.37 5.75 9.20
CA GLU A 34 21.36 6.74 9.67
C GLU A 34 20.95 7.45 10.97
N ALA A 35 19.66 7.47 11.33
CA ALA A 35 19.15 8.36 12.39
C ALA A 35 18.23 7.70 13.42
N ASN A 36 18.17 6.36 13.47
CA ASN A 36 17.34 5.58 14.41
C ASN A 36 15.84 5.98 14.38
N TRP A 37 15.31 6.14 13.17
CA TRP A 37 13.86 6.28 12.96
C TRP A 37 13.22 4.91 12.73
N TYR A 38 12.05 4.70 13.30
CA TYR A 38 11.21 3.57 12.93
C TYR A 38 10.53 3.87 11.59
N HIS A 39 10.83 3.09 10.56
CA HIS A 39 10.17 3.17 9.26
C HIS A 39 8.91 2.30 9.24
N TYR A 40 7.77 2.95 9.20
CA TYR A 40 6.49 2.33 8.91
C TYR A 40 6.16 2.50 7.43
N SER A 41 6.19 1.42 6.67
CA SER A 41 5.75 1.40 5.27
C SER A 41 4.29 0.96 5.18
N ALA A 42 3.42 1.85 4.69
CA ALA A 42 2.00 1.56 4.51
C ALA A 42 1.79 0.42 3.50
N ASP A 43 2.49 0.44 2.36
CA ASP A 43 2.36 -0.59 1.32
C ASP A 43 2.80 -1.97 1.84
N TYR A 44 3.89 -2.03 2.61
CA TYR A 44 4.31 -3.26 3.27
C TYR A 44 3.24 -3.77 4.25
N ARG A 45 2.62 -2.87 5.02
CA ARG A 45 1.56 -3.23 5.96
C ARG A 45 0.31 -3.74 5.24
N ILE A 46 -0.11 -3.06 4.18
CA ILE A 46 -1.24 -3.47 3.33
C ILE A 46 -1.02 -4.90 2.85
N GLY A 47 0.14 -5.17 2.24
CA GLY A 47 0.46 -6.49 1.71
C GLY A 47 0.55 -7.59 2.77
N THR A 48 1.24 -7.35 3.88
CA THR A 48 1.53 -8.40 4.88
C THR A 48 0.44 -8.62 5.91
N ARG A 49 -0.44 -7.63 6.15
CA ARG A 49 -1.51 -7.74 7.15
C ARG A 49 -2.88 -7.92 6.55
N TYR A 50 -3.21 -7.09 5.55
CA TYR A 50 -4.60 -6.94 5.12
C TYR A 50 -4.89 -7.68 3.82
N LEU A 51 -3.89 -7.79 2.93
CA LEU A 51 -4.00 -8.52 1.67
C LEU A 51 -3.28 -9.88 1.67
N ALA A 52 -2.61 -10.25 2.76
CA ALA A 52 -1.88 -11.51 2.85
C ALA A 52 -2.75 -12.73 2.53
N GLU A 53 -3.91 -12.85 3.19
CA GLU A 53 -4.87 -13.93 2.95
C GLU A 53 -5.51 -13.85 1.56
N PRO A 54 -6.09 -12.70 1.13
CA PRO A 54 -6.61 -12.56 -0.24
C PRO A 54 -5.62 -12.96 -1.35
N ILE A 55 -4.35 -12.56 -1.22
CA ILE A 55 -3.28 -12.93 -2.16
C ILE A 55 -3.10 -14.46 -2.18
N LEU A 56 -2.96 -15.07 -1.00
CA LEU A 56 -2.74 -16.52 -0.87
C LEU A 56 -3.94 -17.32 -1.35
N ASP A 57 -5.16 -16.87 -1.07
CA ASP A 57 -6.39 -17.55 -1.48
C ASP A 57 -6.60 -17.47 -2.99
N ASN A 58 -6.26 -16.35 -3.64
CA ASN A 58 -6.23 -16.28 -5.10
C ASN A 58 -5.21 -17.26 -5.71
N ILE A 59 -4.03 -17.43 -5.11
CA ILE A 59 -3.04 -18.42 -5.57
C ILE A 59 -3.57 -19.85 -5.40
N LYS A 60 -4.12 -20.17 -4.22
CA LYS A 60 -4.72 -21.49 -3.95
C LYS A 60 -5.85 -21.77 -4.93
N PHE A 61 -6.75 -20.80 -5.16
CA PHE A 61 -7.85 -20.94 -6.12
C PHE A 61 -7.33 -21.29 -7.51
N LYS A 62 -6.30 -20.59 -8.01
CA LYS A 62 -5.68 -20.91 -9.30
C LYS A 62 -5.08 -22.32 -9.32
N ILE A 63 -4.35 -22.73 -8.30
CA ILE A 63 -3.79 -24.09 -8.22
C ILE A 63 -4.89 -25.15 -8.23
N MET A 64 -5.98 -24.91 -7.49
CA MET A 64 -7.09 -25.86 -7.39
C MET A 64 -7.93 -25.96 -8.68
N THR A 65 -7.95 -24.90 -9.51
CA THR A 65 -8.83 -24.80 -10.70
C THR A 65 -8.09 -24.95 -12.03
N MET A 66 -6.80 -24.57 -12.10
CA MET A 66 -6.04 -24.51 -13.36
C MET A 66 -5.17 -25.75 -13.65
N GLY A 67 -5.23 -26.80 -12.82
CA GLY A 67 -5.04 -28.17 -13.32
C GLY A 67 -3.75 -28.91 -12.98
N ASP A 68 -2.89 -28.44 -12.07
CA ASP A 68 -1.83 -29.30 -11.51
C ASP A 68 -2.35 -30.07 -10.29
N GLN A 69 -2.96 -31.22 -10.56
CA GLN A 69 -3.52 -32.09 -9.53
C GLN A 69 -2.44 -32.54 -8.52
N PHE A 70 -1.19 -32.72 -8.96
CA PHE A 70 -0.09 -33.11 -8.08
C PHE A 70 0.18 -32.01 -7.04
N VAL A 71 0.32 -30.75 -7.47
CA VAL A 71 0.52 -29.63 -6.54
C VAL A 71 -0.72 -29.40 -5.66
N ALA A 72 -1.92 -29.50 -6.24
CA ALA A 72 -3.16 -29.35 -5.48
C ALA A 72 -3.30 -30.40 -4.38
N ASP A 73 -2.95 -31.66 -4.65
CA ASP A 73 -3.02 -32.74 -3.66
C ASP A 73 -1.97 -32.57 -2.56
N LEU A 74 -0.75 -32.11 -2.89
CA LEU A 74 0.27 -31.79 -1.89
C LEU A 74 -0.19 -30.66 -0.95
N LEU A 75 -0.89 -29.65 -1.45
CA LEU A 75 -1.48 -28.59 -0.61
C LEU A 75 -2.64 -29.11 0.25
N ARG A 76 -3.53 -29.93 -0.32
CA ARG A 76 -4.68 -30.50 0.41
C ARG A 76 -4.25 -31.41 1.55
N SER A 77 -3.17 -32.17 1.35
CA SER A 77 -2.62 -33.08 2.34
C SER A 77 -1.68 -32.40 3.34
N ASP A 78 -1.51 -31.07 3.26
CA ASP A 78 -0.56 -30.30 4.07
C ASP A 78 0.90 -30.79 3.93
N SER A 79 1.25 -31.39 2.78
CA SER A 79 2.62 -31.82 2.47
C SER A 79 3.51 -30.66 2.07
N ILE A 80 2.91 -29.57 1.54
CA ILE A 80 3.55 -28.30 1.24
C ILE A 80 2.65 -27.15 1.70
N PHE A 81 3.25 -25.98 1.91
CA PHE A 81 2.52 -24.73 2.16
C PHE A 81 3.01 -23.63 1.20
N ILE A 82 2.19 -22.60 1.01
CA ILE A 82 2.52 -21.42 0.20
C ILE A 82 2.52 -20.20 1.10
N ALA A 83 3.55 -19.36 0.95
CA ALA A 83 3.66 -18.07 1.61
C ALA A 83 4.10 -17.02 0.59
N HIS A 84 3.73 -15.77 0.83
CA HIS A 84 4.23 -14.64 0.04
C HIS A 84 5.58 -14.15 0.59
N ASN A 85 6.43 -13.59 -0.27
CA ASN A 85 7.70 -12.96 0.14
C ASN A 85 7.64 -11.43 0.01
N ILE A 86 6.61 -10.82 0.61
CA ILE A 86 6.42 -9.37 0.60
C ILE A 86 7.44 -8.73 1.54
N SER A 87 8.12 -7.70 1.05
CA SER A 87 9.02 -6.85 1.82
C SER A 87 8.79 -5.39 1.44
N VAL A 88 9.46 -4.45 2.13
CA VAL A 88 9.44 -3.03 1.76
C VAL A 88 9.98 -2.83 0.33
N ASP A 89 10.89 -3.70 -0.11
CA ASP A 89 11.49 -3.67 -1.45
C ASP A 89 10.78 -4.54 -2.48
N ASN A 90 9.97 -5.49 -2.03
CA ASN A 90 9.24 -6.41 -2.89
C ASN A 90 7.74 -6.35 -2.61
N LEU A 91 7.05 -5.49 -3.36
CA LEU A 91 5.60 -5.34 -3.32
C LEU A 91 4.91 -6.04 -4.51
N GLU A 92 5.64 -6.81 -5.31
CA GLU A 92 5.13 -7.48 -6.50
C GLU A 92 3.89 -8.35 -6.19
N PRO A 93 3.82 -9.15 -5.11
CA PRO A 93 2.62 -9.93 -4.81
C PRO A 93 1.36 -9.08 -4.63
N VAL A 94 1.50 -7.86 -4.09
CA VAL A 94 0.39 -6.91 -3.92
C VAL A 94 -0.04 -6.38 -5.29
N SER A 95 0.91 -5.94 -6.11
CA SER A 95 0.62 -5.44 -7.45
C SER A 95 -0.01 -6.50 -8.35
N THR A 96 0.52 -7.72 -8.37
CA THR A 96 -0.03 -8.84 -9.15
C THR A 96 -1.42 -9.24 -8.68
N PHE A 97 -1.69 -9.19 -7.37
CA PHE A 97 -3.04 -9.41 -6.87
C PHE A 97 -3.98 -8.29 -7.28
N LEU A 98 -3.61 -7.02 -7.13
CA LEU A 98 -4.45 -5.90 -7.54
C LEU A 98 -4.86 -6.02 -9.02
N GLY A 99 -3.90 -6.36 -9.88
CA GLY A 99 -4.13 -6.66 -11.29
C GLY A 99 -4.54 -5.44 -12.12
N MET A 100 -4.75 -5.66 -13.42
CA MET A 100 -5.26 -4.64 -14.34
C MET A 100 -6.65 -5.04 -14.82
N TYR A 101 -7.53 -4.06 -14.98
CA TYR A 101 -8.80 -4.29 -15.68
C TYR A 101 -8.50 -4.69 -17.13
N GLY A 102 -9.15 -5.75 -17.62
CA GLY A 102 -8.89 -6.25 -18.96
C GLY A 102 -9.37 -7.67 -19.21
N ASP A 103 -9.14 -8.19 -20.42
CA ASP A 103 -9.55 -9.54 -20.82
C ASP A 103 -8.86 -10.64 -19.96
N PRO A 104 -9.62 -11.47 -19.20
CA PRO A 104 -9.07 -12.58 -18.43
C PRO A 104 -8.25 -13.59 -19.26
N ALA A 105 -8.55 -13.76 -20.54
CA ALA A 105 -7.80 -14.66 -21.42
C ALA A 105 -6.38 -14.15 -21.71
N THR A 106 -6.15 -12.84 -21.60
CA THR A 106 -4.83 -12.21 -21.78
C THR A 106 -4.18 -11.78 -20.46
N GLY A 107 -4.77 -12.15 -19.33
CA GLY A 107 -4.23 -11.91 -17.98
C GLY A 107 -4.84 -10.72 -17.24
N GLY A 108 -5.85 -10.07 -17.80
CA GLY A 108 -6.61 -9.01 -17.14
C GLY A 108 -7.66 -9.53 -16.13
N LEU A 109 -8.32 -8.60 -15.46
CA LEU A 109 -9.44 -8.85 -14.57
C LEU A 109 -10.72 -8.32 -15.21
N ASN A 110 -11.79 -9.13 -15.17
CA ASN A 110 -13.11 -8.63 -15.49
C ASN A 110 -13.52 -7.53 -14.49
N LYS A 111 -14.54 -6.74 -14.84
CA LYS A 111 -15.00 -5.61 -14.03
C LYS A 111 -15.31 -5.98 -12.57
N ALA A 112 -15.98 -7.12 -12.36
CA ALA A 112 -16.40 -7.53 -11.02
C ALA A 112 -15.18 -7.83 -10.13
N ASP A 113 -14.27 -8.67 -10.61
CA ASP A 113 -13.06 -9.05 -9.88
C ASP A 113 -12.14 -7.84 -9.66
N PHE A 114 -12.00 -6.98 -10.67
CA PHE A 114 -11.22 -5.75 -10.57
C PHE A 114 -11.77 -4.85 -9.46
N LEU A 115 -13.07 -4.55 -9.46
CA LEU A 115 -13.69 -3.68 -8.46
C LEU A 115 -13.68 -4.28 -7.06
N GLU A 116 -13.83 -5.60 -6.93
CA GLU A 116 -13.69 -6.29 -5.65
C GLU A 116 -12.28 -6.11 -5.07
N ARG A 117 -11.24 -6.33 -5.89
CA ARG A 117 -9.85 -6.15 -5.45
C ARG A 117 -9.51 -4.70 -5.15
N GLN A 118 -10.05 -3.76 -5.92
CA GLN A 118 -9.94 -2.34 -5.62
C GLN A 118 -10.55 -2.00 -4.25
N GLU A 119 -11.71 -2.56 -3.91
CA GLU A 119 -12.33 -2.31 -2.60
C GLU A 119 -11.55 -2.96 -1.45
N LEU A 120 -11.02 -4.17 -1.63
CA LEU A 120 -10.14 -4.81 -0.65
C LEU A 120 -8.89 -3.95 -0.38
N TYR A 121 -8.26 -3.43 -1.44
CA TYR A 121 -7.12 -2.53 -1.30
C TYR A 121 -7.50 -1.23 -0.58
N ARG A 122 -8.63 -0.62 -0.93
CA ARG A 122 -9.14 0.59 -0.26
C ARG A 122 -9.29 0.38 1.24
N GLN A 123 -9.91 -0.73 1.64
CA GLN A 123 -10.09 -1.07 3.06
C GLN A 123 -8.75 -1.29 3.76
N ALA A 124 -7.84 -2.03 3.11
CA ALA A 124 -6.50 -2.27 3.62
C ALA A 124 -5.73 -0.96 3.84
N GLU A 125 -5.85 -0.01 2.93
CA GLU A 125 -5.18 1.28 3.02
C GLU A 125 -5.72 2.13 4.18
N VAL A 126 -7.04 2.19 4.37
CA VAL A 126 -7.66 2.82 5.55
C VAL A 126 -7.16 2.19 6.86
N LEU A 127 -7.22 0.86 6.96
CA LEU A 127 -6.81 0.14 8.17
C LEU A 127 -5.31 0.30 8.46
N SER A 128 -4.47 0.39 7.42
CA SER A 128 -3.05 0.66 7.56
C SER A 128 -2.76 2.03 8.19
N MET A 129 -3.60 3.04 7.98
CA MET A 129 -3.44 4.34 8.63
C MET A 129 -3.93 4.33 10.08
N GLN A 130 -4.98 3.56 10.37
CA GLN A 130 -5.46 3.35 11.73
C GLN A 130 -4.46 2.60 12.62
N ASP A 131 -3.56 1.81 12.02
CA ASP A 131 -2.47 1.14 12.72
C ASP A 131 -1.34 2.10 13.16
N VAL A 132 -1.21 3.28 12.55
CA VAL A 132 -0.07 4.20 12.78
C VAL A 132 0.10 4.58 14.26
N PRO A 133 -0.93 5.02 15.01
CA PRO A 133 -0.81 5.30 16.44
C PRO A 133 -0.21 4.16 17.26
N HIS A 134 -0.59 2.92 16.94
CA HIS A 134 -0.09 1.73 17.62
C HIS A 134 1.39 1.48 17.32
N PHE A 135 1.80 1.68 16.07
CA PHE A 135 3.21 1.52 15.69
C PHE A 135 4.10 2.66 16.20
N ILE A 136 3.56 3.87 16.36
CA ILE A 136 4.25 4.95 17.08
C ILE A 136 4.56 4.50 18.51
N ALA A 137 3.55 4.01 19.25
CA ALA A 137 3.73 3.54 20.62
C ALA A 137 4.76 2.39 20.70
N LYS A 138 4.71 1.42 19.77
CA LYS A 138 5.68 0.32 19.70
C LYS A 138 7.09 0.79 19.38
N SER A 139 7.24 1.76 18.49
CA SER A 139 8.56 2.25 18.08
C SER A 139 9.35 2.76 19.28
N TRP A 140 8.70 3.47 20.20
CA TRP A 140 9.33 3.98 21.41
C TRP A 140 9.44 2.94 22.53
N SER A 141 8.38 2.17 22.79
CA SER A 141 8.32 1.28 23.96
C SER A 141 9.01 -0.07 23.77
N ILE A 142 9.01 -0.61 22.55
CA ILE A 142 9.55 -1.94 22.24
C ILE A 142 10.88 -1.82 21.52
N TYR A 143 10.92 -1.02 20.45
CA TYR A 143 12.08 -0.95 19.57
C TYR A 143 13.10 0.12 20.02
N ALA A 144 12.75 0.95 21.00
CA ALA A 144 13.58 2.06 21.50
C ALA A 144 14.10 2.98 20.37
N CYS A 145 13.32 3.12 19.29
CA CYS A 145 13.60 4.06 18.22
C CYS A 145 13.43 5.49 18.75
N ARG A 146 14.26 6.41 18.26
CA ARG A 146 14.19 7.81 18.71
C ARG A 146 12.97 8.53 18.13
N ASN A 147 12.68 8.27 16.86
CA ASN A 147 11.63 8.94 16.11
C ASN A 147 10.87 7.91 15.25
N PHE A 148 9.78 8.35 14.63
CA PHE A 148 8.90 7.53 13.80
C PHE A 148 8.60 8.23 12.48
N ILE A 149 8.64 7.48 11.39
CA ILE A 149 8.22 7.95 10.06
C ILE A 149 7.21 6.97 9.44
N ASN A 150 6.04 7.50 9.10
CA ASN A 150 5.04 6.83 8.27
C ASN A 150 5.29 7.22 6.81
N ASP A 151 5.76 6.26 6.03
CA ASP A 151 5.82 6.28 4.59
C ASP A 151 4.46 5.84 4.05
N ALA A 152 3.54 6.82 3.92
CA ALA A 152 2.18 6.57 3.47
C ALA A 152 2.15 6.17 1.98
N SER A 153 1.12 5.41 1.58
CA SER A 153 0.97 5.03 0.18
C SER A 153 0.74 6.23 -0.73
N GLY A 154 1.06 6.09 -2.01
CA GLY A 154 0.85 7.14 -3.02
C GLY A 154 -0.63 7.40 -3.33
N SER A 155 -1.52 6.48 -2.97
CA SER A 155 -2.97 6.55 -3.19
C SER A 155 -3.75 7.16 -2.02
N LEU A 156 -3.08 7.59 -0.93
CA LEU A 156 -3.78 8.05 0.27
C LEU A 156 -4.80 9.16 0.00
N CYS A 157 -4.48 10.07 -0.93
CA CYS A 157 -5.36 11.17 -1.31
C CYS A 157 -6.64 10.72 -2.04
N GLU A 158 -6.66 9.52 -2.63
CA GLU A 158 -7.82 8.94 -3.31
C GLU A 158 -8.88 8.40 -2.34
N ILE A 159 -8.49 8.18 -1.08
CA ILE A 159 -9.34 7.57 -0.05
C ILE A 159 -9.60 8.48 1.15
N ALA A 160 -8.81 9.54 1.31
CA ALA A 160 -8.99 10.52 2.37
C ALA A 160 -10.12 11.50 2.02
N GLU A 161 -10.93 11.87 3.02
CA GLU A 161 -11.96 12.90 2.93
C GLU A 161 -11.61 14.09 3.84
N PRO A 162 -10.83 15.09 3.38
CA PRO A 162 -10.37 16.19 4.22
C PRO A 162 -11.48 17.05 4.86
N LYS A 163 -12.69 17.01 4.28
CA LYS A 163 -13.87 17.73 4.79
C LYS A 163 -14.61 16.97 5.88
N ASN A 164 -14.32 15.68 6.06
CA ASN A 164 -14.90 14.85 7.10
C ASN A 164 -14.04 14.98 8.37
N PRO A 165 -14.55 15.59 9.45
CA PRO A 165 -13.76 15.79 10.68
C PRO A 165 -13.42 14.47 11.39
N ASN A 166 -14.14 13.40 11.06
CA ASN A 166 -13.94 12.05 11.60
C ASN A 166 -13.37 11.11 10.53
N ASP A 167 -12.68 11.66 9.53
CA ASP A 167 -12.08 10.87 8.46
C ASP A 167 -11.15 9.78 9.03
N PRO A 168 -11.38 8.50 8.71
CA PRO A 168 -10.66 7.38 9.32
C PRO A 168 -9.20 7.28 8.87
N VAL A 169 -8.79 8.02 7.84
CA VAL A 169 -7.43 8.01 7.27
C VAL A 169 -6.61 9.15 7.87
N ILE A 170 -7.13 10.38 7.84
CA ILE A 170 -6.43 11.59 8.27
C ILE A 170 -6.47 11.74 9.78
N ARG A 171 -7.59 11.41 10.45
CA ARG A 171 -7.75 11.62 11.89
C ARG A 171 -6.66 10.94 12.72
N PRO A 172 -6.34 9.65 12.53
CA PRO A 172 -5.25 9.00 13.26
C PRO A 172 -3.90 9.67 13.05
N LEU A 173 -3.64 10.19 11.84
CA LEU A 173 -2.35 10.79 11.49
C LEU A 173 -2.17 12.16 12.11
N ILE A 174 -3.19 13.03 12.07
CA ILE A 174 -3.09 14.38 12.67
C ILE A 174 -3.05 14.34 14.20
N ASP A 175 -3.68 13.32 14.80
CA ASP A 175 -3.70 13.16 16.25
C ASP A 175 -2.35 12.69 16.81
N THR A 176 -1.50 12.09 15.97
CA THR A 176 -0.28 11.40 16.44
C THR A 176 1.00 11.79 15.72
N SER A 177 0.94 12.52 14.60
CA SER A 177 2.11 12.84 13.78
C SER A 177 1.99 14.20 13.08
N LEU A 178 3.14 14.76 12.72
CA LEU A 178 3.21 15.90 11.82
C LEU A 178 3.07 15.42 10.37
N LEU A 179 2.11 15.99 9.62
CA LEU A 179 1.97 15.72 8.20
C LEU A 179 2.98 16.56 7.40
N LEU A 180 3.79 15.90 6.58
CA LEU A 180 4.70 16.55 5.63
C LEU A 180 4.37 16.08 4.21
N TYR A 181 4.02 17.02 3.35
CA TYR A 181 3.76 16.75 1.93
C TYR A 181 5.03 17.00 1.10
N ILE A 182 5.51 15.96 0.44
CA ILE A 182 6.60 16.04 -0.54
C ILE A 182 5.98 16.32 -1.91
N ARG A 183 6.22 17.54 -2.39
CA ARG A 183 5.76 18.00 -3.70
C ARG A 183 6.88 17.83 -4.73
N GLY A 184 6.60 17.11 -5.82
CA GLY A 184 7.47 17.09 -7.00
C GLY A 184 7.41 18.43 -7.76
N ASP A 185 8.50 18.77 -8.44
CA ASP A 185 8.50 19.85 -9.44
C ASP A 185 7.98 19.35 -10.79
N ALA A 186 7.85 20.26 -11.77
CA ALA A 186 7.29 19.93 -13.08
C ALA A 186 8.08 18.83 -13.80
N ASP A 187 9.40 18.85 -13.70
CA ASP A 187 10.29 17.86 -14.33
C ASP A 187 10.10 16.48 -13.69
N THR A 188 9.98 16.42 -12.36
CA THR A 188 9.66 15.19 -11.63
C THR A 188 8.30 14.64 -12.04
N GLU A 189 7.29 15.50 -12.18
CA GLU A 189 5.94 15.10 -12.60
C GLU A 189 5.93 14.51 -14.01
N GLU A 190 6.60 15.13 -14.97
CA GLU A 190 6.71 14.61 -16.34
C GLU A 190 7.46 13.28 -16.38
N ALA A 191 8.57 13.14 -15.67
CA ALA A 191 9.31 11.89 -15.57
C ALA A 191 8.44 10.75 -14.98
N LEU A 192 7.60 11.05 -13.99
CA LEU A 192 6.67 10.08 -13.41
C LEU A 192 5.58 9.65 -14.41
N LYS A 193 5.05 10.59 -15.22
CA LYS A 193 4.07 10.29 -16.27
C LYS A 193 4.68 9.43 -17.37
N GLU A 194 5.89 9.75 -17.84
CA GLU A 194 6.60 8.96 -18.84
C GLU A 194 6.86 7.53 -18.34
N ARG A 195 7.27 7.38 -17.08
CA ARG A 195 7.47 6.06 -16.46
C ARG A 195 6.16 5.27 -16.40
N ALA A 196 5.06 5.91 -16.00
CA ALA A 196 3.76 5.26 -15.93
C ALA A 196 3.26 4.77 -17.30
N ARG A 197 3.56 5.51 -18.39
CA ARG A 197 3.21 5.10 -19.77
C ARG A 197 4.12 4.00 -20.32
N SER A 198 5.42 4.05 -20.03
CA SER A 198 6.39 3.07 -20.55
C SER A 198 6.32 1.73 -19.82
N HIS A 199 5.95 1.74 -18.54
CA HIS A 199 5.85 0.56 -17.69
C HIS A 199 4.54 0.61 -16.90
N PRO A 200 3.38 0.40 -17.57
CA PRO A 200 2.10 0.37 -16.88
C PRO A 200 2.15 -0.71 -15.82
N LYS A 201 1.73 -0.34 -14.61
CA LYS A 201 1.64 -1.24 -13.46
C LYS A 201 0.24 -1.15 -12.87
N PRO A 202 -0.27 -2.22 -12.24
CA PRO A 202 -1.50 -2.17 -11.44
C PRO A 202 -1.50 -0.96 -10.51
N LEU A 203 -2.54 -0.13 -10.62
CA LEU A 203 -2.74 1.06 -9.81
C LEU A 203 -4.03 0.93 -9.01
N PHE A 204 -4.01 1.51 -7.82
CA PHE A 204 -5.23 1.71 -7.09
C PHE A 204 -6.06 2.84 -7.72
N TYR A 205 -7.33 2.56 -7.95
CA TYR A 205 -8.36 3.53 -8.25
C TYR A 205 -9.48 3.42 -7.23
N ASN A 206 -10.04 4.55 -6.81
CA ASN A 206 -11.22 4.55 -5.96
C ASN A 206 -12.39 3.85 -6.70
N PRO A 207 -12.96 2.76 -6.15
CA PRO A 207 -14.03 1.99 -6.81
C PRO A 207 -15.23 2.82 -7.24
N LEU A 208 -15.62 3.81 -6.41
CA LEU A 208 -16.76 4.70 -6.69
C LEU A 208 -16.49 5.63 -7.88
N PHE A 209 -15.23 5.96 -8.13
CA PHE A 209 -14.81 6.79 -9.25
C PHE A 209 -14.62 5.99 -10.54
N ILE A 210 -13.96 4.83 -10.45
CA ILE A 210 -13.59 4.05 -11.65
C ILE A 210 -14.73 3.16 -12.14
N GLY A 211 -15.53 2.59 -11.25
CA GLY A 211 -16.60 1.64 -11.61
C GLY A 211 -17.58 2.15 -12.68
N PRO A 212 -18.07 3.40 -12.59
CA PRO A 212 -18.95 3.97 -13.62
C PRO A 212 -18.29 4.20 -14.99
N LYS A 213 -16.96 4.15 -15.07
CA LYS A 213 -16.18 4.40 -16.30
C LYS A 213 -15.74 3.12 -17.00
N LEU A 214 -15.85 1.98 -16.33
CA LEU A 214 -15.51 0.68 -16.89
C LEU A 214 -16.70 0.09 -17.62
N GLU A 215 -16.47 -0.41 -18.82
CA GLU A 215 -17.43 -1.24 -19.53
C GLU A 215 -17.61 -2.59 -18.83
N ASP A 216 -18.71 -3.30 -19.08
CA ASP A 216 -18.90 -4.63 -18.47
C ASP A 216 -18.04 -5.70 -19.14
N GLN A 217 -17.66 -5.47 -20.40
CA GLN A 217 -16.74 -6.31 -21.16
C GLN A 217 -15.48 -5.51 -21.51
N PRO A 218 -14.29 -5.94 -21.07
CA PRO A 218 -13.04 -5.29 -21.45
C PRO A 218 -12.65 -5.56 -22.91
N ASP A 219 -12.11 -4.56 -23.60
CA ASP A 219 -11.64 -4.66 -24.98
C ASP A 219 -10.32 -5.45 -25.12
N ASP A 220 -9.34 -5.19 -24.25
CA ASP A 220 -8.06 -5.90 -24.20
C ASP A 220 -7.50 -5.97 -22.76
N GLY A 221 -6.38 -6.69 -22.57
CA GLY A 221 -5.70 -6.84 -21.28
C GLY A 221 -4.69 -5.73 -20.96
N ALA A 222 -4.66 -4.63 -21.70
CA ALA A 222 -3.59 -3.64 -21.60
C ALA A 222 -3.73 -2.66 -20.42
N GLY A 223 -4.90 -2.63 -19.77
CA GLY A 223 -5.20 -1.74 -18.64
C GLY A 223 -5.70 -0.37 -19.06
#